data_AF-A0A2R5EZZ5-F1
#
_entry.id   AF-A0A2R5EZZ5-F1
#
_cell.length_a   1.000
_cell.length_b   1.000
_cell.length_c   1.000
_cell.angle_alpha   90.00
_cell.angle_beta   90.00
_cell.angle_gamma   90.00
#
_symmetry.space_group_name_H-M   'P 1'
#
loop_
_entity.id
_entity.type
_entity.pdbx_description
1 polymer ?
#
loop_
_entity_poly.entity_id
_entity_poly.type
_entity_poly.pdbx_seq_one_letter_code
_entity_poly.pdbx_strand_id
1 'polypeptide(L)' 'MIGSPQQIIEKLLYQYELFGQQRFMAQIDFGGVPFDKIVKNIELIATEILPAIRQHTAQK' A
#
# COMPACT_ATOMS: atom_id res chain seq x y z
N MET A 1 7.76 3.82 -1.17
CA MET A 1 6.68 3.95 -0.16
C MET A 1 7.20 3.40 1.15
N ILE A 2 7.35 4.23 2.19
CA ILE A 2 7.95 3.86 3.49
C ILE A 2 7.16 4.56 4.60
N GLY A 3 6.88 3.84 5.69
CA GLY A 3 6.16 4.35 6.86
C GLY A 3 5.30 3.29 7.54
N SER A 4 4.53 3.70 8.55
CA SER A 4 3.47 2.89 9.15
C SER A 4 2.32 2.66 8.15
N PRO A 5 1.43 1.66 8.36
CA PRO A 5 0.28 1.43 7.49
C PRO A 5 -0.55 2.70 7.23
N GLN A 6 -0.81 3.50 8.27
CA GLN A 6 -1.56 4.76 8.15
C GLN A 6 -0.85 5.77 7.25
N GLN A 7 0.47 5.96 7.41
CA GLN A 7 1.25 6.84 6.55
C GLN A 7 1.27 6.36 5.09
N ILE A 8 1.24 5.05 4.86
CA ILE A 8 1.16 4.48 3.52
C ILE A 8 -0.21 4.75 2.90
N ILE A 9 -1.30 4.58 3.66
CA ILE A 9 -2.66 4.87 3.23
C ILE A 9 -2.79 6.34 2.80
N GLU A 10 -2.37 7.27 3.66
CA GLU A 10 -2.41 8.71 3.37
C GLU A 10 -1.66 9.06 2.07
N LYS A 11 -0.45 8.51 1.90
CA LYS A 11 0.35 8.74 0.69
C LYS A 11 -0.29 8.18 -0.57
N LEU A 12 -0.94 7.00 -0.49
CA LEU A 12 -1.62 6.39 -1.63
C LEU A 12 -2.88 7.17 -2.02
N LEU A 13 -3.68 7.61 -1.05
CA LEU A 13 -4.86 8.44 -1.30
C LEU A 13 -4.46 9.78 -1.90
N TYR A 14 -3.43 10.42 -1.36
CA TYR A 14 -2.89 11.66 -1.93
C TYR A 14 -2.44 11.46 -3.39
N GLN A 15 -1.69 10.40 -3.70
CA GLN A 15 -1.32 10.08 -5.08
C GLN A 15 -2.56 9.87 -5.96
N TYR A 16 -3.58 9.16 -5.45
CA TYR A 16 -4.82 8.91 -6.18
C TYR A 16 -5.57 10.20 -6.50
N GLU A 17 -5.62 11.15 -5.58
CA GLU A 17 -6.20 12.47 -5.82
C GLU A 17 -5.44 13.25 -6.88
N LEU A 18 -4.10 13.15 -6.91
CA LEU A 18 -3.27 13.85 -7.89
C LEU A 18 -3.34 13.25 -9.29
N PHE A 19 -3.34 11.91 -9.41
CA PHE A 19 -3.10 11.23 -10.68
C PHE A 19 -4.24 10.32 -11.13
N GLY A 20 -5.21 10.02 -10.27
CA GLY A 20 -6.31 9.11 -10.57
C GLY A 20 -5.86 7.68 -10.87
N GLN A 21 -4.69 7.24 -10.37
CA GLN A 21 -4.16 5.93 -10.72
C GLN A 21 -5.06 4.79 -10.22
N GLN A 22 -5.40 3.85 -11.10
CA GLN A 22 -6.21 2.67 -10.75
C GLN A 22 -5.36 1.47 -10.31
N ARG A 23 -4.04 1.55 -10.51
CA ARG A 23 -3.11 0.48 -10.17
C ARG A 23 -1.92 1.04 -9.42
N PHE A 24 -1.58 0.39 -8.31
CA PHE A 24 -0.36 0.62 -7.56
C PHE A 24 0.51 -0.64 -7.62
N MET A 25 1.79 -0.48 -7.92
CA MET A 25 2.78 -1.56 -7.91
C MET A 25 3.90 -1.18 -6.96
N ALA A 26 4.28 -2.09 -6.07
CA ALA A 26 5.37 -1.87 -5.11
C ALA A 26 6.46 -2.92 -5.27
N GLN A 27 7.71 -2.46 -5.20
CA GLN A 27 8.85 -3.32 -4.96
C GLN A 27 9.04 -3.43 -3.44
N ILE A 28 8.75 -4.61 -2.89
CA ILE A 28 8.77 -4.87 -1.44
C ILE A 28 9.91 -5.80 -1.00
N ASP A 29 10.58 -6.42 -1.96
CA ASP A 29 11.79 -7.21 -1.76
C ASP A 29 12.96 -6.54 -2.51
N PHE A 30 13.99 -6.19 -1.75
CA PHE A 30 15.21 -5.60 -2.26
C PHE A 30 16.38 -5.86 -1.31
N GLY A 31 17.49 -6.38 -1.84
CA GLY A 31 18.73 -6.54 -1.07
C GLY A 31 18.75 -7.71 -0.09
N GLY A 32 17.97 -8.77 -0.32
CA GLY A 32 18.00 -9.99 0.51
C GLY A 32 17.23 -9.85 1.81
N VAL A 33 16.04 -9.24 1.76
CA VAL A 33 15.16 -9.13 2.94
C VAL A 33 14.75 -10.54 3.39
N PRO A 34 14.80 -10.84 4.70
CA PRO A 34 14.30 -12.11 5.22
C PRO A 34 12.84 -12.37 4.82
N PHE A 35 12.54 -13.60 4.44
CA PHE A 35 11.22 -14.00 3.91
C PHE A 35 10.07 -13.67 4.86
N ASP A 36 10.24 -13.89 6.16
CA ASP A 36 9.25 -13.57 7.20
C ASP A 36 8.83 -12.09 7.20
N LYS A 37 9.77 -11.19 6.95
CA LYS A 37 9.48 -9.75 6.83
C LYS A 37 8.71 -9.43 5.54
N ILE A 38 9.03 -10.11 4.44
CA ILE A 38 8.29 -9.96 3.18
C ILE A 38 6.85 -10.41 3.38
N VAL A 39 6.64 -11.59 3.99
CA VAL A 39 5.30 -12.12 4.31
C VAL A 39 4.53 -11.15 5.19
N LYS A 40 5.13 -10.64 6.26
CA LYS A 40 4.49 -9.64 7.14
C LYS A 40 4.07 -8.37 6.38
N ASN A 41 4.89 -7.90 5.44
CA ASN A 41 4.53 -6.74 4.62
C ASN A 41 3.35 -7.04 3.70
N ILE A 42 3.32 -8.24 3.09
CA ILE A 42 2.19 -8.69 2.25
C ILE A 42 0.90 -8.74 3.08
N GLU A 43 0.97 -9.29 4.29
CA GLU A 43 -0.17 -9.36 5.21
C GLU A 43 -0.71 -7.96 5.53
N LEU A 44 0.14 -7.03 5.97
CA LEU A 44 -0.28 -5.64 6.26
C LEU A 44 -0.92 -4.95 5.05
N ILE A 45 -0.36 -5.16 3.86
CA ILE A 45 -0.94 -4.62 2.62
C ILE A 45 -2.34 -5.19 2.39
N ALA A 46 -2.51 -6.50 2.54
CA ALA A 46 -3.76 -7.19 2.28
C ALA A 46 -4.85 -6.89 3.31
N THR A 47 -4.50 -6.82 4.60
CA THR A 47 -5.47 -6.77 5.71
C THR A 47 -5.77 -5.36 6.20
N GLU A 48 -4.83 -4.43 6.09
CA GLU A 48 -5.01 -3.05 6.60
C GLU A 48 -5.10 -2.02 5.47
N ILE A 49 -4.11 -2.03 4.57
CA ILE A 49 -3.96 -0.94 3.59
C ILE A 49 -4.99 -1.08 2.46
N LEU A 50 -5.09 -2.25 1.83
CA LEU A 50 -5.96 -2.46 0.67
C LEU A 50 -7.46 -2.21 0.96
N PRO A 51 -8.03 -2.66 2.09
CA PRO A 51 -9.42 -2.34 2.44
C PRO A 51 -9.65 -0.84 2.61
N ALA A 52 -8.74 -0.14 3.30
CA ALA A 52 -8.84 1.30 3.51
C ALA A 52 -8.81 2.08 2.19
N ILE A 53 -7.91 1.71 1.26
CA ILE A 53 -7.86 2.35 -0.06
C ILE A 53 -9.15 2.11 -0.85
N ARG A 54 -9.63 0.86 -0.90
CA ARG A 54 -10.88 0.53 -1.61
C ARG A 54 -12.07 1.30 -1.07
N GLN A 55 -12.19 1.46 0.24
CA GLN A 55 -13.27 2.23 0.85
C GLN A 55 -13.32 3.69 0.34
N HIS A 56 -12.15 4.30 0.11
CA HIS A 56 -12.07 5.71 -0.30
C HIS A 56 -12.11 5.91 -1.82
N THR A 57 -11.81 4.88 -2.62
CA THR A 57 -11.69 5.00 -4.09
C THR A 57 -12.73 4.22 -4.89
N ALA A 58 -13.53 3.35 -4.27
CA ALA A 58 -14.49 2.49 -4.96
C ALA A 58 -15.68 3.21 -5.63
N GLN A 59 -15.87 4.52 -5.42
CA GLN A 59 -17.03 5.27 -5.91
C GLN A 59 -16.69 6.44 -6.85
N LYS A 60 -15.45 6.51 -7.37
CA LYS A 60 -15.07 7.44 -8.44
C LYS A 60 -14.94 6.74 -9.77
#